data_AF-B8AUQ7-F1
#
_entry.id   AF-B8AUQ7-F1
#
_cell.length_a   1.000
_cell.length_b   1.000
_cell.length_c   1.000
_cell.angle_alpha   90.00
_cell.angle_beta   90.00
_cell.angle_gamma   90.00
#
_symmetry.space_group_name_H-M   'P 1'
#
loop_
_entity.id
_entity.type
_entity.pdbx_description
1 polymer ?
#
loop_
_entity_poly.entity_id
_entity_poly.type
_entity_poly.pdbx_seq_one_letter_code
_entity_poly.pdbx_strand_id
1 'polypeptide(L)'
;MSDQALALYIPASAFPTYARRFRHFLPARLSLESAEHLLSLPADDAHALLLPAFAEFCVTHLADELRKHESVMAAADLTAPHAWYPFARAMPRRVVYHCGPTNSGKTHNALTRFAAAKSGVYCSPLRLLAMEVFDKVNALGVYCSLRTGQEIKEVPFSNHVACTIEMLSTEEPYEVAVVDEIQMMADPVRGYAWTRAVLGLKADEIHLCGDPSVLKIVRKICADTGDDLEVHQYERFKPLVVEAKTLLGDLKNVRSGDCIVAFSRREIFEVKLAIEKFTKHKCCVIYGALPPETRRQQAKLFNEQDNEYDVLVASDAVGMGLNLNIRRVVFYSLAKYNGDRMVPVAASQVKQIAGRAGRRGSIYPDGLTTTFLLDDLDYLIQCLQQPFEEAKKVGLFPCFEQVESFAIQFPDLTFNELLDKFRENCRVDSTYFMCHQESIKKVANMLERIQVSPSRIATIFVLLQ
;
A
#
# COMPACT_ATOMS: atom_id res chain seq x y z
N MET A 1 34.89 -5.61 -14.29
CA MET A 1 35.37 -6.31 -13.07
C MET A 1 34.26 -6.53 -12.03
N SER A 2 33.46 -5.51 -11.66
CA SER A 2 32.34 -5.67 -10.70
C SER A 2 31.36 -6.79 -11.10
N ASP A 3 31.00 -6.86 -12.39
CA ASP A 3 30.04 -7.85 -12.89
C ASP A 3 30.56 -9.30 -12.91
N GLN A 4 31.88 -9.51 -12.95
CA GLN A 4 32.48 -10.86 -12.88
C GLN A 4 32.75 -11.30 -11.43
N ALA A 5 33.00 -10.38 -10.50
CA ALA A 5 33.09 -10.67 -9.07
C ALA A 5 31.73 -11.03 -8.45
N LEU A 6 30.64 -10.53 -9.04
CA LEU A 6 29.26 -10.93 -8.74
C LEU A 6 29.00 -12.44 -8.97
N ALA A 7 29.71 -13.07 -9.91
CA ALA A 7 29.63 -14.51 -10.15
C ALA A 7 30.35 -15.35 -9.07
N LEU A 8 31.16 -14.72 -8.22
CA LEU A 8 31.93 -15.35 -7.14
C LEU A 8 31.38 -15.02 -5.74
N TYR A 9 30.15 -14.51 -5.65
CA TYR A 9 29.51 -14.07 -4.40
C TYR A 9 30.30 -12.99 -3.63
N ILE A 10 31.23 -12.28 -4.28
CA ILE A 10 32.00 -11.20 -3.64
C ILE A 10 31.20 -9.89 -3.78
N PRO A 11 30.82 -9.25 -2.67
CA PRO A 11 30.07 -8.00 -2.69
C PRO A 11 30.91 -6.88 -3.32
N ALA A 12 30.29 -6.05 -4.17
CA ALA A 12 30.98 -4.91 -4.78
C ALA A 12 31.56 -3.94 -3.72
N SER A 13 30.90 -3.81 -2.56
CA SER A 13 31.36 -3.03 -1.42
C SER A 13 32.57 -3.63 -0.69
N ALA A 14 32.69 -4.96 -0.67
CA ALA A 14 33.79 -5.67 -0.01
C ALA A 14 34.99 -5.89 -0.94
N PHE A 15 34.77 -5.85 -2.26
CA PHE A 15 35.79 -6.08 -3.28
C PHE A 15 37.06 -5.23 -3.08
N PRO A 16 37.02 -3.90 -2.80
CA PRO A 16 38.23 -3.11 -2.61
C PRO A 16 39.09 -3.57 -1.42
N THR A 17 38.43 -3.98 -0.33
CA THR A 17 39.09 -4.49 0.88
C THR A 17 39.73 -5.85 0.62
N TYR A 18 39.00 -6.76 -0.03
CA TYR A 18 39.49 -8.09 -0.36
C TYR A 18 40.62 -8.04 -1.39
N ALA A 19 40.48 -7.19 -2.42
CA ALA A 19 41.54 -6.95 -3.40
C ALA A 19 42.79 -6.36 -2.75
N ARG A 20 42.66 -5.46 -1.76
CA ARG A 20 43.81 -4.96 -1.00
C ARG A 20 44.51 -6.08 -0.21
N ARG A 21 43.75 -6.95 0.47
CA ARG A 21 44.31 -8.11 1.19
C ARG A 21 45.01 -9.08 0.24
N PHE A 22 44.39 -9.38 -0.90
CA PHE A 22 44.98 -10.22 -1.94
C PHE A 22 46.28 -9.62 -2.51
N ARG A 23 46.32 -8.30 -2.72
CA ARG A 23 47.52 -7.59 -3.16
C ARG A 23 48.69 -7.69 -2.17
N HIS A 24 48.42 -7.82 -0.87
CA HIS A 24 49.45 -8.10 0.13
C HIS A 24 49.83 -9.58 0.19
N PHE A 25 48.89 -10.48 -0.13
CA PHE A 25 49.08 -11.93 -0.10
C PHE A 25 49.90 -12.46 -1.28
N LEU A 26 49.66 -11.91 -2.47
CA LEU A 26 50.16 -12.41 -3.76
C LEU A 26 51.69 -12.29 -3.94
N PRO A 27 52.34 -11.15 -3.61
CA PRO A 27 53.78 -10.97 -3.88
C PRO A 27 54.68 -11.96 -3.12
N ALA A 28 54.26 -12.39 -1.93
CA ALA A 28 55.02 -13.34 -1.12
C ALA A 28 54.98 -14.79 -1.64
N ARG A 29 54.14 -15.06 -2.66
CA ARG A 29 53.87 -16.41 -3.19
C ARG A 29 54.09 -16.52 -4.70
N LEU A 30 54.42 -15.41 -5.37
CA LEU A 30 54.80 -15.42 -6.78
C LEU A 30 56.29 -15.72 -6.92
N SER A 31 56.62 -16.61 -7.87
CA SER A 31 58.00 -16.74 -8.33
C SER A 31 58.41 -15.50 -9.13
N LEU A 32 59.72 -15.24 -9.23
CA LEU A 32 60.25 -14.11 -10.00
C LEU A 32 59.77 -14.16 -11.47
N GLU A 33 59.81 -15.36 -12.06
CA GLU A 33 59.41 -15.63 -13.45
C GLU A 33 57.89 -15.40 -13.67
N SER A 34 57.06 -15.83 -12.72
CA SER A 34 55.60 -15.60 -12.80
C SER A 34 55.24 -14.12 -12.63
N ALA A 35 55.98 -13.38 -11.79
CA ALA A 35 55.77 -11.95 -11.59
C ALA A 35 56.16 -11.14 -12.83
N GLU A 36 57.29 -11.47 -13.47
CA GLU A 36 57.71 -10.85 -14.74
C GLU A 36 56.72 -11.14 -15.86
N HIS A 37 56.21 -12.39 -15.95
CA HIS A 37 55.18 -12.74 -16.91
C HIS A 37 53.89 -11.94 -16.70
N LEU A 38 53.38 -11.84 -15.47
CA LEU A 38 52.19 -11.04 -15.14
C LEU A 38 52.35 -9.56 -15.49
N LEU A 39 53.55 -8.99 -15.28
CA LEU A 39 53.84 -7.59 -15.61
C LEU A 39 54.01 -7.34 -17.12
N SER A 40 54.31 -8.39 -17.90
CA SER A 40 54.46 -8.31 -19.35
C SER A 40 53.12 -8.35 -20.11
N LEU A 41 52.03 -8.79 -19.45
CA LEU A 41 50.73 -8.95 -20.06
C LEU A 41 49.93 -7.64 -20.15
N PRO A 42 49.07 -7.47 -21.16
CA PRO A 42 48.04 -6.44 -21.16
C PRO A 42 47.14 -6.55 -19.92
N ALA A 43 46.59 -5.41 -19.48
CA ALA A 43 45.82 -5.34 -18.23
C ALA A 43 44.65 -6.33 -18.19
N ASP A 44 43.90 -6.50 -19.29
CA ASP A 44 42.75 -7.40 -19.33
C ASP A 44 43.15 -8.88 -19.23
N ASP A 45 44.28 -9.27 -19.82
CA ASP A 45 44.82 -10.63 -19.76
C ASP A 45 45.39 -10.95 -18.37
N ALA A 46 46.10 -9.99 -17.78
CA ALA A 46 46.57 -10.09 -16.39
C ALA A 46 45.40 -10.22 -15.41
N HIS A 47 44.31 -9.47 -15.63
CA HIS A 47 43.10 -9.59 -14.83
C HIS A 47 42.43 -10.96 -14.96
N ALA A 48 42.33 -11.50 -16.18
CA ALA A 48 41.75 -12.82 -16.43
C ALA A 48 42.55 -13.93 -15.72
N LEU A 49 43.87 -13.81 -15.65
CA LEU A 49 44.75 -14.74 -14.92
C LEU A 49 44.67 -14.59 -13.40
N LEU A 50 44.53 -13.36 -12.89
CA LEU A 50 44.48 -13.11 -11.45
C LEU A 50 43.10 -13.38 -10.84
N LEU A 51 42.03 -13.33 -11.63
CA LEU A 51 40.66 -13.49 -11.12
C LEU A 51 40.40 -14.87 -10.48
N PRO A 52 40.81 -16.01 -11.08
CA PRO A 52 40.70 -17.32 -10.43
C PRO A 52 41.52 -17.43 -9.15
N ALA A 53 42.75 -16.89 -9.14
CA ALA A 53 43.60 -16.90 -7.95
C ALA A 53 43.05 -16.01 -6.82
N PHE A 54 42.43 -14.89 -7.18
CA PHE A 54 41.71 -14.02 -6.25
C PHE A 54 40.47 -14.74 -5.67
N ALA A 55 39.71 -15.44 -6.51
CA ALA A 55 38.56 -16.24 -6.09
C ALA A 55 38.97 -17.33 -5.09
N GLU A 56 40.01 -18.10 -5.41
CA GLU A 56 40.55 -19.13 -4.54
C GLU A 56 41.06 -18.53 -3.22
N PHE A 57 41.80 -17.43 -3.27
CA PHE A 57 42.22 -16.71 -2.07
C PHE A 57 41.04 -16.33 -1.17
N CYS A 58 39.98 -15.77 -1.76
CA CYS A 58 38.76 -15.40 -1.05
C CYS A 58 38.08 -16.63 -0.43
N VAL A 59 37.91 -17.73 -1.16
CA VAL A 59 37.29 -18.95 -0.65
C VAL A 59 38.12 -19.59 0.46
N THR A 60 39.46 -19.58 0.37
CA THR A 60 40.33 -20.23 1.35
C THR A 60 40.57 -19.39 2.60
N HIS A 61 40.75 -18.07 2.46
CA HIS A 61 41.20 -17.20 3.55
C HIS A 61 40.09 -16.30 4.10
N LEU A 62 38.99 -16.14 3.37
CA LEU A 62 37.85 -15.29 3.75
C LEU A 62 36.54 -16.10 3.78
N ALA A 63 36.63 -17.43 3.85
CA ALA A 63 35.47 -18.35 3.80
C ALA A 63 34.38 -18.01 4.83
N ASP A 64 34.78 -17.64 6.05
CA ASP A 64 33.83 -17.30 7.12
C ASP A 64 33.16 -15.94 6.89
N GLU A 65 33.91 -14.95 6.39
CA GLU A 65 33.35 -13.64 6.03
C GLU A 65 32.39 -13.77 4.83
N LEU A 66 32.74 -14.59 3.82
CA LEU A 66 31.91 -14.88 2.66
C LEU A 66 30.63 -15.63 3.04
N ARG A 67 30.73 -16.70 3.84
CA ARG A 67 29.56 -17.45 4.34
C ARG A 67 28.62 -16.56 5.15
N LYS A 68 29.18 -15.70 6.01
CA LYS A 68 28.38 -14.72 6.75
C LYS A 68 27.68 -13.75 5.80
N HIS A 69 28.38 -13.29 4.76
CA HIS A 69 27.79 -12.40 3.76
C HIS A 69 26.69 -13.08 2.92
N GLU A 70 26.91 -14.32 2.48
CA GLU A 70 25.88 -15.12 1.78
C GLU A 70 24.64 -15.31 2.64
N SER A 71 24.81 -15.65 3.92
CA SER A 71 23.68 -15.78 4.85
C SER A 71 22.92 -14.46 5.04
N VAL A 72 23.62 -13.33 5.11
CA VAL A 72 23.02 -11.99 5.20
C VAL A 72 22.25 -11.65 3.92
N MET A 73 22.82 -11.93 2.75
CA MET A 73 22.18 -11.72 1.44
C MET A 73 20.93 -12.58 1.29
N ALA A 74 21.00 -13.86 1.67
CA ALA A 74 19.87 -14.78 1.61
C ALA A 74 18.73 -14.33 2.54
N ALA A 75 19.06 -13.85 3.74
CA ALA A 75 18.07 -13.33 4.69
C ALA A 75 17.40 -12.02 4.22
N ALA A 76 18.08 -11.24 3.37
CA ALA A 76 17.56 -10.00 2.78
C ALA A 76 17.08 -10.16 1.32
N ASP A 77 17.00 -11.40 0.81
CA ASP A 77 16.54 -11.65 -0.55
C ASP A 77 15.00 -11.68 -0.58
N LEU A 78 14.41 -10.65 -1.19
CA LEU A 78 12.98 -10.48 -1.38
C LEU A 78 12.56 -10.65 -2.84
N THR A 79 13.37 -11.31 -3.68
CA THR A 79 13.10 -11.44 -5.13
C THR A 79 11.98 -12.42 -5.45
N ALA A 80 11.68 -13.38 -4.57
CA ALA A 80 10.63 -14.39 -4.76
C ALA A 80 9.56 -14.33 -3.66
N PRO A 81 8.77 -13.24 -3.57
CA PRO A 81 7.82 -13.05 -2.48
C PRO A 81 6.65 -14.07 -2.48
N HIS A 82 6.34 -14.66 -3.63
CA HIS A 82 5.35 -15.73 -3.72
C HIS A 82 5.77 -17.00 -2.96
N ALA A 83 7.08 -17.24 -2.81
CA ALA A 83 7.61 -18.42 -2.12
C ALA A 83 7.44 -18.35 -0.59
N TRP A 84 7.18 -17.16 -0.04
CA TRP A 84 6.95 -16.96 1.40
C TRP A 84 5.65 -17.59 1.88
N TYR A 85 4.74 -17.93 0.96
CA TYR A 85 3.41 -18.46 1.26
C TYR A 85 3.24 -19.86 0.65
N PRO A 86 4.01 -20.87 1.10
CA PRO A 86 4.04 -22.19 0.47
C PRO A 86 2.67 -22.88 0.50
N PHE A 87 1.90 -22.70 1.58
CA PHE A 87 0.56 -23.27 1.69
C PHE A 87 -0.46 -22.62 0.74
N ALA A 88 -0.34 -21.32 0.48
CA ALA A 88 -1.16 -20.65 -0.53
C ALA A 88 -0.76 -21.09 -1.95
N ARG A 89 0.53 -21.44 -2.18
CA ARG A 89 1.01 -22.02 -3.45
C ARG A 89 0.59 -23.48 -3.64
N ALA A 90 0.40 -24.23 -2.55
CA ALA A 90 0.04 -25.64 -2.60
C ALA A 90 -1.44 -25.87 -2.95
N MET A 91 -2.28 -24.83 -2.93
CA MET A 91 -3.69 -24.90 -3.31
C MET A 91 -3.95 -24.21 -4.65
N PRO A 92 -4.88 -24.73 -5.47
CA PRO A 92 -5.36 -23.97 -6.62
C PRO A 92 -6.16 -22.77 -6.13
N ARG A 93 -5.88 -21.59 -6.66
CA ARG A 93 -6.62 -20.36 -6.34
C ARG A 93 -7.11 -19.70 -7.61
N ARG A 94 -8.33 -19.17 -7.56
CA ARG A 94 -8.93 -18.39 -8.63
C ARG A 94 -9.01 -16.94 -8.21
N VAL A 95 -8.39 -16.05 -8.97
CA VAL A 95 -8.41 -14.61 -8.76
C VAL A 95 -9.44 -13.97 -9.69
N VAL A 96 -10.43 -13.27 -9.12
CA VAL A 96 -11.44 -12.51 -9.86
C VAL A 96 -11.19 -11.03 -9.66
N TYR A 97 -10.73 -10.34 -10.69
CA TYR A 97 -10.46 -8.92 -10.66
C TYR A 97 -11.68 -8.12 -11.12
N HIS A 98 -12.33 -7.43 -10.19
CA HIS A 98 -13.41 -6.49 -10.46
C HIS A 98 -12.84 -5.09 -10.76
N CYS A 99 -12.61 -4.84 -12.05
CA CYS A 99 -11.98 -3.63 -12.58
C CYS A 99 -13.02 -2.56 -12.90
N GLY A 100 -12.95 -1.40 -12.24
CA GLY A 100 -13.78 -0.26 -12.63
C GLY A 100 -13.60 0.97 -11.75
N PRO A 101 -14.19 2.12 -12.15
CA PRO A 101 -14.09 3.36 -11.39
C PRO A 101 -14.85 3.26 -10.05
N THR A 102 -14.79 4.31 -9.23
CA THR A 102 -15.66 4.42 -8.06
C THR A 102 -17.14 4.48 -8.50
N ASN A 103 -18.04 3.97 -7.65
CA ASN A 103 -19.48 3.94 -7.93
C ASN A 103 -19.91 3.12 -9.18
N SER A 104 -19.21 2.02 -9.45
CA SER A 104 -19.49 1.08 -10.54
C SER A 104 -20.11 -0.26 -10.08
N GLY A 105 -20.23 -0.46 -8.77
CA GLY A 105 -20.81 -1.68 -8.19
C GLY A 105 -19.86 -2.87 -8.07
N LYS A 106 -18.59 -2.73 -8.46
CA LYS A 106 -17.55 -3.76 -8.34
C LYS A 106 -17.55 -4.48 -6.98
N THR A 107 -17.49 -3.72 -5.88
CA THR A 107 -17.44 -4.24 -4.51
C THR A 107 -18.75 -4.90 -4.10
N HIS A 108 -19.89 -4.50 -4.68
CA HIS A 108 -21.18 -5.09 -4.35
C HIS A 108 -21.24 -6.57 -4.76
N ASN A 109 -20.79 -6.88 -5.99
CA ASN A 109 -20.81 -8.27 -6.47
C ASN A 109 -19.87 -9.16 -5.66
N ALA A 110 -18.67 -8.68 -5.35
CA ALA A 110 -17.72 -9.39 -4.49
C ALA A 110 -18.30 -9.63 -3.09
N LEU A 111 -18.95 -8.64 -2.49
CA LEU A 111 -19.60 -8.79 -1.17
C LEU A 111 -20.82 -9.72 -1.20
N THR A 112 -21.56 -9.79 -2.31
CA THR A 112 -22.64 -10.78 -2.48
C THR A 112 -22.08 -12.20 -2.51
N ARG A 113 -20.98 -12.43 -3.25
CA ARG A 113 -20.30 -13.73 -3.28
C ARG A 113 -19.72 -14.10 -1.92
N PHE A 114 -19.09 -13.15 -1.23
CA PHE A 114 -18.59 -13.30 0.14
C PHE A 114 -19.70 -13.72 1.10
N ALA A 115 -20.85 -13.02 1.12
CA ALA A 115 -21.94 -13.34 2.04
C ALA A 115 -22.61 -14.70 1.75
N ALA A 116 -22.52 -15.20 0.52
CA ALA A 116 -23.07 -16.50 0.13
C ALA A 116 -22.12 -17.68 0.36
N ALA A 117 -20.85 -17.42 0.68
CA ALA A 117 -19.84 -18.45 0.90
C ALA A 117 -20.04 -19.16 2.25
N LYS A 118 -19.45 -20.36 2.41
CA LYS A 118 -19.45 -21.07 3.71
C LYS A 118 -18.51 -20.39 4.71
N SER A 119 -17.39 -19.89 4.21
CA SER A 119 -16.43 -19.10 4.96
C SER A 119 -15.82 -18.01 4.09
N GLY A 120 -15.46 -16.89 4.70
CA GLY A 120 -14.81 -15.84 3.93
C GLY A 120 -14.13 -14.75 4.74
N VAL A 121 -13.23 -14.03 4.09
CA VAL A 121 -12.58 -12.84 4.65
C VAL A 121 -12.76 -11.62 3.76
N TYR A 122 -13.18 -10.51 4.35
CA TYR A 122 -13.22 -9.20 3.70
C TYR A 122 -12.09 -8.33 4.24
N CYS A 123 -11.17 -7.94 3.37
CA CYS A 123 -10.02 -7.12 3.69
C CYS A 123 -10.24 -5.68 3.22
N SER A 124 -10.27 -4.77 4.19
CA SER A 124 -10.60 -3.37 3.98
C SER A 124 -9.37 -2.45 4.06
N PRO A 125 -9.28 -1.39 3.23
CA PRO A 125 -8.28 -0.33 3.40
C PRO A 125 -8.46 0.47 4.69
N LEU A 126 -9.68 0.48 5.26
CA LEU A 126 -10.08 1.38 6.34
C LEU A 126 -10.93 0.66 7.38
N ARG A 127 -10.74 1.03 8.64
CA ARG A 127 -11.53 0.53 9.76
C ARG A 127 -13.04 0.73 9.57
N LEU A 128 -13.44 1.91 9.08
CA LEU A 128 -14.85 2.24 8.85
C LEU A 128 -15.54 1.28 7.89
N LEU A 129 -14.87 0.89 6.81
CA LEU A 129 -15.40 -0.05 5.83
C LEU A 129 -15.47 -1.47 6.38
N ALA A 130 -14.49 -1.90 7.17
CA ALA A 130 -14.55 -3.20 7.84
C ALA A 130 -15.76 -3.28 8.77
N MET A 131 -16.02 -2.21 9.55
CA MET A 131 -17.20 -2.10 10.40
C MET A 131 -18.51 -2.06 9.60
N GLU A 132 -18.55 -1.33 8.47
CA GLU A 132 -19.73 -1.27 7.61
C GLU A 132 -20.09 -2.64 7.04
N VAL A 133 -19.10 -3.40 6.54
CA VAL A 133 -19.31 -4.75 6.02
C VAL A 133 -19.70 -5.71 7.14
N PHE A 134 -19.02 -5.66 8.30
CA PHE A 134 -19.39 -6.42 9.48
C PHE A 134 -20.87 -6.22 9.87
N ASP A 135 -21.32 -4.96 10.01
CA ASP A 135 -22.69 -4.66 10.41
C ASP A 135 -23.69 -5.10 9.32
N LYS A 136 -23.38 -4.85 8.04
CA LYS A 136 -24.24 -5.20 6.92
C LYS A 136 -24.43 -6.71 6.79
N VAL A 137 -23.35 -7.48 6.91
CA VAL A 137 -23.36 -8.94 6.71
C VAL A 137 -24.04 -9.66 7.87
N ASN A 138 -23.80 -9.22 9.11
CA ASN A 138 -24.53 -9.72 10.27
C ASN A 138 -26.03 -9.37 10.20
N ALA A 139 -26.39 -8.17 9.70
CA ALA A 139 -27.80 -7.81 9.49
C ALA A 139 -28.50 -8.68 8.43
N LEU A 140 -27.74 -9.33 7.53
CA LEU A 140 -28.25 -10.31 6.56
C LEU A 140 -28.32 -11.74 7.13
N GLY A 141 -27.97 -11.94 8.40
CA GLY A 141 -28.01 -13.25 9.07
C GLY A 141 -26.75 -14.09 8.90
N VAL A 142 -25.66 -13.54 8.35
CA VAL A 142 -24.37 -14.22 8.20
C VAL A 142 -23.48 -13.86 9.39
N TYR A 143 -23.14 -14.85 10.23
CA TYR A 143 -22.24 -14.67 11.35
C TYR A 143 -20.85 -14.25 10.85
N CYS A 144 -20.46 -13.03 11.18
CA CYS A 144 -19.21 -12.41 10.74
C CYS A 144 -18.53 -11.73 11.93
N SER A 145 -17.26 -12.03 12.19
CA SER A 145 -16.42 -11.37 13.20
C SER A 145 -15.76 -10.10 12.62
N LEU A 146 -15.38 -9.16 13.49
CA LEU A 146 -14.64 -7.95 13.12
C LEU A 146 -13.21 -8.02 13.68
N ARG A 147 -12.19 -7.82 12.83
CA ARG A 147 -10.78 -7.77 13.26
C ARG A 147 -10.08 -6.52 12.74
N THR A 148 -9.76 -5.60 13.64
CA THR A 148 -9.06 -4.35 13.31
C THR A 148 -7.93 -4.14 14.31
N GLY A 149 -6.94 -3.31 13.99
CA GLY A 149 -5.80 -3.06 14.87
C GLY A 149 -6.14 -2.46 16.25
N GLN A 150 -7.37 -1.96 16.46
CA GLN A 150 -7.81 -1.41 17.74
C GLN A 150 -9.00 -2.12 18.37
N GLU A 151 -9.72 -2.95 17.60
CA GLU A 151 -10.97 -3.57 18.04
C GLU A 151 -11.11 -4.94 17.39
N ILE A 152 -11.36 -5.95 18.23
CA ILE A 152 -11.67 -7.33 17.82
C ILE A 152 -13.03 -7.68 18.41
N LYS A 153 -13.99 -8.04 17.55
CA LYS A 153 -15.30 -8.58 17.94
C LYS A 153 -15.45 -9.98 17.39
N GLU A 154 -15.41 -10.96 18.27
CA GLU A 154 -15.66 -12.35 17.89
C GLU A 154 -17.14 -12.67 18.02
N VAL A 155 -17.74 -13.11 16.92
CA VAL A 155 -19.12 -13.61 16.89
C VAL A 155 -19.05 -15.13 17.00
N PRO A 156 -19.73 -15.75 17.98
CA PRO A 156 -19.72 -17.21 18.14
C PRO A 156 -20.14 -17.93 16.85
N PHE A 157 -19.41 -19.01 16.51
CA PHE A 157 -19.65 -19.84 15.30
C PHE A 157 -19.52 -19.08 13.97
N SER A 158 -18.88 -17.91 13.98
CA SER A 158 -18.61 -17.14 12.78
C SER A 158 -17.62 -17.85 11.87
N ASN A 159 -18.00 -18.01 10.60
CA ASN A 159 -17.12 -18.47 9.53
C ASN A 159 -16.68 -17.31 8.61
N HIS A 160 -17.16 -16.09 8.88
CA HIS A 160 -16.80 -14.89 8.13
C HIS A 160 -16.01 -13.92 8.99
N VAL A 161 -15.10 -13.17 8.38
CA VAL A 161 -14.34 -12.13 9.06
C VAL A 161 -14.31 -10.89 8.18
N ALA A 162 -14.66 -9.73 8.74
CA ALA A 162 -14.37 -8.44 8.16
C ALA A 162 -13.16 -7.85 8.90
N CYS A 163 -12.09 -7.53 8.19
CA CYS A 163 -10.87 -7.02 8.78
C CYS A 163 -10.29 -5.82 8.04
N THR A 164 -9.41 -5.07 8.70
CA THR A 164 -8.45 -4.22 7.98
C THR A 164 -7.42 -5.11 7.30
N ILE A 165 -6.93 -4.70 6.12
CA ILE A 165 -6.01 -5.50 5.30
C ILE A 165 -4.76 -5.95 6.07
N GLU A 166 -4.26 -5.12 6.98
CA GLU A 166 -3.11 -5.43 7.84
C GLU A 166 -3.39 -6.61 8.80
N MET A 167 -4.63 -6.70 9.30
CA MET A 167 -5.06 -7.71 10.27
C MET A 167 -5.45 -9.04 9.63
N LEU A 168 -5.24 -9.19 8.32
CA LEU A 168 -5.55 -10.42 7.60
C LEU A 168 -4.71 -11.59 8.15
N SER A 169 -5.37 -12.71 8.45
CA SER A 169 -4.68 -13.99 8.67
C SER A 169 -4.35 -14.65 7.34
N THR A 170 -3.07 -14.96 7.14
CA THR A 170 -2.63 -15.82 6.02
C THR A 170 -2.63 -17.30 6.40
N GLU A 171 -3.01 -17.64 7.64
CA GLU A 171 -2.99 -19.01 8.12
C GLU A 171 -4.34 -19.73 7.98
N GLU A 172 -5.43 -18.99 8.09
CA GLU A 172 -6.80 -19.51 8.03
C GLU A 172 -7.24 -19.77 6.58
N PRO A 173 -7.88 -20.92 6.29
CA PRO A 173 -8.45 -21.20 4.98
C PRO A 173 -9.85 -20.59 4.82
N TYR A 174 -10.14 -20.05 3.63
CA TYR A 174 -11.42 -19.44 3.29
C TYR A 174 -11.96 -19.97 1.96
N GLU A 175 -13.29 -20.03 1.80
CA GLU A 175 -13.87 -20.27 0.47
C GLU A 175 -13.74 -19.02 -0.40
N VAL A 176 -14.04 -17.84 0.17
CA VAL A 176 -14.00 -16.56 -0.55
C VAL A 176 -13.22 -15.50 0.23
N ALA A 177 -12.26 -14.86 -0.42
CA ALA A 177 -11.61 -13.65 0.08
C ALA A 177 -11.97 -12.45 -0.79
N VAL A 178 -12.21 -11.29 -0.19
CA VAL A 178 -12.44 -10.02 -0.90
C VAL A 178 -11.40 -9.02 -0.45
N VAL A 179 -10.60 -8.50 -1.37
CA VAL A 179 -9.62 -7.45 -1.12
C VAL A 179 -10.09 -6.17 -1.80
N ASP A 180 -10.45 -5.16 -1.00
CA ASP A 180 -10.95 -3.89 -1.51
C ASP A 180 -9.84 -2.87 -1.75
N GLU A 181 -10.10 -1.95 -2.68
CA GLU A 181 -9.17 -0.90 -3.16
C GLU A 181 -7.77 -1.45 -3.50
N ILE A 182 -7.68 -2.50 -4.33
CA ILE A 182 -6.43 -3.22 -4.63
C ILE A 182 -5.31 -2.32 -5.17
N GLN A 183 -5.63 -1.19 -5.80
CA GLN A 183 -4.64 -0.21 -6.25
C GLN A 183 -3.76 0.35 -5.12
N MET A 184 -4.21 0.25 -3.86
CA MET A 184 -3.42 0.60 -2.69
C MET A 184 -2.17 -0.26 -2.53
N MET A 185 -2.02 -1.36 -3.26
CA MET A 185 -0.75 -2.10 -3.34
C MET A 185 0.41 -1.26 -3.88
N ALA A 186 0.14 -0.19 -4.62
CA ALA A 186 1.15 0.77 -5.06
C ALA A 186 1.46 1.87 -4.01
N ASP A 187 0.78 1.87 -2.86
CA ASP A 187 1.02 2.84 -1.79
C ASP A 187 2.42 2.66 -1.19
N PRO A 188 3.20 3.75 -1.04
CA PRO A 188 4.59 3.65 -0.63
C PRO A 188 4.78 3.20 0.82
N VAL A 189 3.76 3.30 1.68
CA VAL A 189 3.85 2.98 3.12
C VAL A 189 3.10 1.69 3.45
N ARG A 190 1.87 1.54 2.94
CA ARG A 190 0.95 0.44 3.30
C ARG A 190 0.82 -0.62 2.21
N GLY A 191 1.36 -0.40 1.02
CA GLY A 191 1.16 -1.29 -0.14
C GLY A 191 1.55 -2.76 0.11
N TYR A 192 2.51 -2.99 1.00
CA TYR A 192 2.92 -4.34 1.40
C TYR A 192 1.76 -5.20 1.92
N ALA A 193 0.76 -4.63 2.61
CA ALA A 193 -0.35 -5.38 3.18
C ALA A 193 -1.25 -5.99 2.09
N TRP A 194 -1.48 -5.26 0.99
CA TRP A 194 -2.20 -5.78 -0.17
C TRP A 194 -1.39 -6.83 -0.91
N THR A 195 -0.09 -6.61 -1.10
CA THR A 195 0.78 -7.60 -1.74
C THR A 195 0.82 -8.89 -0.92
N ARG A 196 0.91 -8.80 0.41
CA ARG A 196 0.78 -9.93 1.33
C ARG A 196 -0.56 -10.66 1.16
N ALA A 197 -1.67 -9.94 1.05
CA ALA A 197 -2.98 -10.56 0.85
C ALA A 197 -3.05 -11.32 -0.48
N VAL A 198 -2.65 -10.70 -1.59
CA VAL A 198 -2.68 -11.34 -2.92
C VAL A 198 -1.82 -12.60 -2.95
N LEU A 199 -0.61 -12.56 -2.38
CA LEU A 199 0.31 -13.69 -2.41
C LEU A 199 -0.05 -14.79 -1.39
N GLY A 200 -0.52 -14.38 -0.20
CA GLY A 200 -0.62 -15.24 0.98
C GLY A 200 -2.01 -15.71 1.39
N LEU A 201 -3.09 -15.18 0.80
CA LEU A 201 -4.43 -15.67 1.09
C LEU A 201 -4.58 -17.16 0.72
N LYS A 202 -4.99 -17.97 1.71
CA LYS A 202 -5.41 -19.36 1.53
C LYS A 202 -6.90 -19.40 1.21
N ALA A 203 -7.28 -18.97 0.00
CA ALA A 203 -8.68 -18.94 -0.42
C ALA A 203 -8.90 -19.55 -1.79
N ASP A 204 -10.01 -20.26 -1.97
CA ASP A 204 -10.38 -20.89 -3.24
C ASP A 204 -10.66 -19.80 -4.31
N GLU A 205 -11.43 -18.77 -3.93
CA GLU A 205 -11.72 -17.60 -4.77
C GLU A 205 -11.26 -16.29 -4.09
N ILE A 206 -10.43 -15.50 -4.78
CA ILE A 206 -9.92 -14.20 -4.32
C ILE A 206 -10.47 -13.10 -5.21
N HIS A 207 -11.40 -12.31 -4.70
CA HIS A 207 -12.00 -11.18 -5.38
C HIS A 207 -11.23 -9.90 -5.10
N LEU A 208 -10.60 -9.33 -6.12
CA LEU A 208 -9.87 -8.07 -6.04
C LEU A 208 -10.74 -6.94 -6.58
N CYS A 209 -11.05 -5.93 -5.77
CA CYS A 209 -11.85 -4.78 -6.18
C CYS A 209 -10.97 -3.55 -6.31
N GLY A 210 -10.94 -2.92 -7.48
CA GLY A 210 -10.16 -1.69 -7.67
C GLY A 210 -10.31 -1.07 -9.05
N ASP A 211 -9.46 -0.10 -9.31
CA ASP A 211 -9.32 0.54 -10.62
C ASP A 211 -8.28 -0.23 -11.49
N PRO A 212 -8.07 0.11 -12.78
CA PRO A 212 -7.19 -0.65 -13.65
C PRO A 212 -5.68 -0.42 -13.41
N SER A 213 -5.28 0.51 -12.53
CA SER A 213 -3.88 0.95 -12.39
C SER A 213 -2.89 -0.18 -12.07
N VAL A 214 -3.32 -1.20 -11.32
CA VAL A 214 -2.46 -2.32 -10.89
C VAL A 214 -2.75 -3.63 -11.61
N LEU A 215 -3.71 -3.66 -12.54
CA LEU A 215 -4.17 -4.88 -13.21
C LEU A 215 -3.03 -5.62 -13.93
N LYS A 216 -2.12 -4.87 -14.57
CA LYS A 216 -0.97 -5.45 -15.27
C LYS A 216 0.00 -6.16 -14.32
N ILE A 217 0.22 -5.58 -13.14
CA ILE A 217 1.07 -6.18 -12.10
C ILE A 217 0.38 -7.40 -11.50
N VAL A 218 -0.92 -7.33 -11.21
CA VAL A 218 -1.68 -8.49 -10.73
C VAL A 218 -1.64 -9.64 -11.73
N ARG A 219 -1.78 -9.35 -13.04
CA ARG A 219 -1.63 -10.36 -14.09
C ARG A 219 -0.26 -11.03 -14.08
N LYS A 220 0.81 -10.25 -13.88
CA LYS A 220 2.15 -10.79 -13.74
C LYS A 220 2.26 -11.67 -12.49
N ILE A 221 1.77 -11.20 -11.35
CA ILE A 221 1.76 -11.97 -10.09
C ILE A 221 1.04 -13.30 -10.28
N CYS A 222 -0.18 -13.32 -10.84
CA CYS A 222 -0.93 -14.55 -11.10
C CYS A 222 -0.17 -15.52 -12.02
N ALA A 223 0.54 -15.00 -13.03
CA ALA A 223 1.37 -15.82 -13.92
C ALA A 223 2.57 -16.43 -13.18
N ASP A 224 3.25 -15.64 -12.33
CA ASP A 224 4.38 -16.10 -11.51
C ASP A 224 3.94 -17.13 -10.45
N THR A 225 2.71 -17.00 -9.94
CA THR A 225 2.16 -17.85 -8.88
C THR A 225 1.40 -19.08 -9.39
N GLY A 226 1.03 -19.10 -10.67
CA GLY A 226 0.19 -20.13 -11.29
C GLY A 226 -1.31 -20.03 -10.96
N ASP A 227 -1.78 -18.89 -10.43
CA ASP A 227 -3.20 -18.69 -10.12
C ASP A 227 -4.02 -18.36 -11.38
N ASP A 228 -5.26 -18.85 -11.47
CA ASP A 228 -6.19 -18.48 -12.55
C ASP A 228 -6.67 -17.03 -12.36
N LEU A 229 -6.72 -16.23 -13.43
CA LEU A 229 -7.13 -14.82 -13.37
C LEU A 229 -8.28 -14.53 -14.33
N GLU A 230 -9.44 -14.22 -13.75
CA GLU A 230 -10.61 -13.70 -14.45
C GLU A 230 -10.74 -12.19 -14.22
N VAL A 231 -11.03 -11.41 -15.27
CA VAL A 231 -11.20 -9.95 -15.17
C VAL A 231 -12.63 -9.57 -15.56
N HIS A 232 -13.35 -8.94 -14.63
CA HIS A 232 -14.67 -8.37 -14.85
C HIS A 232 -14.56 -6.85 -14.97
N GLN A 233 -15.03 -6.29 -16.08
CA GLN A 233 -15.04 -4.84 -16.31
C GLN A 233 -16.35 -4.22 -15.85
N TYR A 234 -16.26 -3.08 -15.17
CA TYR A 234 -17.39 -2.34 -14.64
C TYR A 234 -17.34 -0.88 -15.07
N GLU A 235 -18.49 -0.37 -15.49
CA GLU A 235 -18.70 1.04 -15.78
C GLU A 235 -19.46 1.74 -14.66
N ARG A 236 -19.42 3.07 -14.64
CA ARG A 236 -20.10 3.86 -13.61
C ARG A 236 -21.61 3.79 -13.81
N PHE A 237 -22.38 3.60 -12.73
CA PHE A 237 -23.85 3.51 -12.83
C PHE A 237 -24.53 4.81 -13.28
N LYS A 238 -23.95 5.95 -12.89
CA LYS A 238 -24.47 7.30 -13.17
C LYS A 238 -23.34 8.14 -13.74
N PRO A 239 -23.60 9.00 -14.75
CA PRO A 239 -22.56 9.85 -15.32
C PRO A 239 -22.04 10.86 -14.27
N LEU A 240 -20.76 11.21 -14.37
CA LEU A 240 -20.15 12.31 -13.61
C LEU A 240 -20.09 13.50 -14.56
N VAL A 241 -20.79 14.59 -14.23
CA VAL A 241 -20.84 15.79 -15.06
C VAL A 241 -20.06 16.90 -14.37
N VAL A 242 -19.13 17.51 -15.10
CA VAL A 242 -18.44 18.71 -14.65
C VAL A 242 -19.33 19.92 -14.94
N GLU A 243 -19.73 20.68 -13.90
CA GLU A 243 -20.49 21.91 -14.10
C GLU A 243 -19.56 23.02 -14.59
N ALA A 244 -19.92 23.65 -15.71
CA ALA A 244 -19.23 24.83 -16.24
C ALA A 244 -19.30 26.04 -15.30
N LYS A 245 -20.34 26.11 -14.47
CA LYS A 245 -20.52 27.18 -13.48
C LYS A 245 -19.93 26.75 -12.13
N THR A 246 -18.80 27.37 -11.77
CA THR A 246 -18.17 27.25 -10.45
C THR A 246 -18.98 27.98 -9.38
N LEU A 247 -18.52 27.95 -8.13
CA LEU A 247 -19.10 28.78 -7.07
C LEU A 247 -18.72 30.27 -7.19
N LEU A 248 -17.89 30.64 -8.18
CA LEU A 248 -17.45 32.01 -8.44
C LEU A 248 -16.75 32.65 -7.23
N GLY A 249 -16.09 31.85 -6.39
CA GLY A 249 -15.48 32.33 -5.16
C GLY A 249 -16.47 32.76 -4.07
N ASP A 250 -17.77 32.45 -4.20
CA ASP A 250 -18.79 32.82 -3.22
C ASP A 250 -19.50 31.58 -2.64
N LEU A 251 -19.27 31.34 -1.34
CA LEU A 251 -19.88 30.24 -0.58
C LEU A 251 -21.40 30.40 -0.42
N LYS A 252 -21.99 31.56 -0.76
CA LYS A 252 -23.46 31.71 -0.83
C LYS A 252 -24.09 30.89 -1.95
N ASN A 253 -23.31 30.47 -2.94
CA ASN A 253 -23.76 29.63 -4.05
C ASN A 253 -23.81 28.13 -3.72
N VAL A 254 -23.50 27.76 -2.48
CA VAL A 254 -23.65 26.39 -1.96
C VAL A 254 -25.12 25.99 -1.96
N ARG A 255 -25.38 24.72 -2.23
CA ARG A 255 -26.71 24.10 -2.31
C ARG A 255 -26.78 22.86 -1.44
N SER A 256 -27.99 22.47 -1.06
CA SER A 256 -28.25 21.21 -0.37
C SER A 256 -27.74 20.02 -1.20
N GLY A 257 -26.98 19.13 -0.55
CA GLY A 257 -26.29 17.99 -1.16
C GLY A 257 -24.88 18.29 -1.66
N ASP A 258 -24.37 19.51 -1.48
CA ASP A 258 -22.99 19.86 -1.80
C ASP A 258 -22.01 19.25 -0.79
N CYS A 259 -20.89 18.73 -1.30
CA CYS A 259 -19.72 18.33 -0.52
C CYS A 259 -18.53 19.19 -0.94
N ILE A 260 -18.07 20.06 -0.04
CA ILE A 260 -16.96 20.98 -0.29
C ILE A 260 -15.68 20.35 0.26
N VAL A 261 -14.72 20.12 -0.62
CA VAL A 261 -13.49 19.40 -0.31
C VAL A 261 -12.35 20.39 -0.15
N ALA A 262 -11.76 20.42 1.05
CA ALA A 262 -10.62 21.25 1.41
C ALA A 262 -9.47 20.38 1.96
N PHE A 263 -8.23 20.81 1.74
CA PHE A 263 -7.05 19.98 2.02
C PHE A 263 -6.35 20.31 3.34
N SER A 264 -6.84 21.29 4.09
CA SER A 264 -6.40 21.55 5.46
C SER A 264 -7.56 21.56 6.47
N ARG A 265 -7.25 21.12 7.70
CA ARG A 265 -8.22 21.18 8.81
C ARG A 265 -8.69 22.61 9.07
N ARG A 266 -7.80 23.59 8.92
CA ARG A 266 -8.12 25.00 9.10
C ARG A 266 -9.16 25.47 8.08
N GLU A 267 -8.94 25.22 6.80
CA GLU A 267 -9.88 25.57 5.73
C GLU A 267 -11.25 24.92 5.94
N ILE A 268 -11.28 23.65 6.36
CA ILE A 268 -12.54 22.95 6.63
C ILE A 268 -13.41 23.71 7.65
N PHE A 269 -12.81 24.18 8.75
CA PHE A 269 -13.57 24.95 9.75
C PHE A 269 -13.89 26.37 9.29
N GLU A 270 -12.99 27.02 8.53
CA GLU A 270 -13.25 28.35 7.96
C GLU A 270 -14.43 28.31 6.97
N VAL A 271 -14.42 27.35 6.04
CA VAL A 271 -15.50 27.12 5.07
C VAL A 271 -16.81 26.80 5.78
N LYS A 272 -16.78 25.90 6.77
CA LYS A 272 -17.96 25.56 7.58
C LYS A 272 -18.58 26.81 8.22
N LEU A 273 -17.77 27.59 8.93
CA LEU A 273 -18.23 28.81 9.62
C LEU A 273 -18.76 29.85 8.63
N ALA A 274 -18.12 29.99 7.47
CA ALA A 274 -18.58 30.92 6.44
C ALA A 274 -19.94 30.52 5.87
N ILE A 275 -20.16 29.23 5.56
CA ILE A 275 -21.44 28.74 5.05
C ILE A 275 -22.54 28.95 6.08
N GLU A 276 -22.33 28.52 7.32
CA GLU A 276 -23.33 28.65 8.40
C GLU A 276 -23.63 30.11 8.78
N LYS A 277 -22.69 31.03 8.52
CA LYS A 277 -22.87 32.47 8.78
C LYS A 277 -23.59 33.20 7.65
N PHE A 278 -23.27 32.88 6.39
CA PHE A 278 -23.75 33.62 5.23
C PHE A 278 -24.91 32.95 4.49
N THR A 279 -25.26 31.72 4.87
CA THR A 279 -26.35 30.95 4.29
C THR A 279 -27.25 30.37 5.38
N LYS A 280 -28.34 29.71 4.97
CA LYS A 280 -29.24 28.97 5.86
C LYS A 280 -28.81 27.52 6.09
N HIS A 281 -27.74 27.07 5.44
CA HIS A 281 -27.31 25.67 5.45
C HIS A 281 -26.52 25.34 6.70
N LYS A 282 -26.69 24.11 7.22
CA LYS A 282 -25.82 23.57 8.28
C LYS A 282 -24.86 22.55 7.70
N CYS A 283 -23.63 22.57 8.23
CA CYS A 283 -22.55 21.80 7.67
C CYS A 283 -22.16 20.63 8.59
N CYS A 284 -22.18 19.42 8.04
CA CYS A 284 -21.43 18.29 8.59
C CYS A 284 -19.94 18.44 8.27
N VAL A 285 -19.08 17.88 9.13
CA VAL A 285 -17.62 17.96 8.96
C VAL A 285 -16.97 16.58 9.01
N ILE A 286 -16.16 16.25 8.01
CA ILE A 286 -15.41 14.99 7.95
C ILE A 286 -13.95 15.23 7.54
N TYR A 287 -13.00 14.86 8.41
CA TYR A 287 -11.58 14.86 8.08
C TYR A 287 -10.87 13.62 8.66
N GLY A 288 -9.69 13.28 8.15
CA GLY A 288 -9.02 12.00 8.42
C GLY A 288 -8.79 11.67 9.90
N ALA A 289 -8.38 12.65 10.70
CA ALA A 289 -8.10 12.49 12.13
C ALA A 289 -9.36 12.37 13.01
N LEU A 290 -10.56 12.53 12.44
CA LEU A 290 -11.80 12.43 13.20
C LEU A 290 -12.05 10.96 13.61
N PRO A 291 -12.45 10.68 14.87
CA PRO A 291 -12.76 9.33 15.32
C PRO A 291 -13.79 8.66 14.40
N PRO A 292 -13.64 7.35 14.11
CA PRO A 292 -14.58 6.62 13.24
C PRO A 292 -16.05 6.71 13.65
N GLU A 293 -16.35 6.66 14.95
CA GLU A 293 -17.72 6.82 15.46
C GLU A 293 -18.29 8.20 15.10
N THR A 294 -17.53 9.26 15.31
CA THR A 294 -17.93 10.63 14.94
C THR A 294 -18.05 10.78 13.43
N ARG A 295 -17.16 10.19 12.63
CA ARG A 295 -17.29 10.18 11.16
C ARG A 295 -18.58 9.51 10.71
N ARG A 296 -18.93 8.38 11.33
CA ARG A 296 -20.16 7.65 11.04
C ARG A 296 -21.40 8.46 11.41
N GLN A 297 -21.37 9.14 12.56
CA GLN A 297 -22.46 10.02 12.99
C GLN A 297 -22.63 11.23 12.05
N GLN A 298 -21.53 11.88 11.67
CA GLN A 298 -21.57 13.00 10.71
C GLN A 298 -22.07 12.55 9.33
N ALA A 299 -21.65 11.38 8.86
CA ALA A 299 -22.16 10.79 7.62
C ALA A 299 -23.66 10.45 7.71
N LYS A 300 -24.12 9.92 8.85
CA LYS A 300 -25.53 9.63 9.10
C LYS A 300 -26.36 10.91 9.06
N LEU A 301 -25.93 11.95 9.78
CA LEU A 301 -26.59 13.27 9.77
C LEU A 301 -26.68 13.83 8.35
N PHE A 302 -25.59 13.83 7.58
CA PHE A 302 -25.61 14.31 6.19
C PHE A 302 -26.53 13.50 5.25
N ASN A 303 -26.71 12.20 5.51
CA ASN A 303 -27.51 11.33 4.66
C ASN A 303 -29.00 11.37 4.96
N GLU A 304 -29.38 11.78 6.18
CA GLU A 304 -30.76 11.94 6.61
C GLU A 304 -31.40 13.18 5.98
N GLN A 305 -32.60 13.03 5.41
CA GLN A 305 -33.28 14.13 4.69
C GLN A 305 -34.14 15.02 5.58
N ASP A 306 -34.42 14.57 6.80
CA ASP A 306 -35.34 15.24 7.74
C ASP A 306 -34.59 16.00 8.84
N ASN A 307 -33.44 16.57 8.51
CA ASN A 307 -32.67 17.39 9.44
C ASN A 307 -32.13 18.66 8.76
N GLU A 308 -31.53 19.55 9.56
CA GLU A 308 -30.97 20.82 9.09
C GLU A 308 -29.60 20.70 8.40
N TYR A 309 -28.95 19.53 8.47
CA TYR A 309 -27.60 19.28 7.99
C TYR A 309 -27.56 18.79 6.54
N ASP A 310 -27.57 19.75 5.61
CA ASP A 310 -27.70 19.47 4.19
C ASP A 310 -26.44 19.74 3.36
N VAL A 311 -25.34 20.19 3.99
CA VAL A 311 -24.04 20.42 3.36
C VAL A 311 -22.94 19.64 4.08
N LEU A 312 -21.97 19.13 3.34
CA LEU A 312 -20.79 18.48 3.88
C LEU A 312 -19.54 19.29 3.58
N VAL A 313 -18.71 19.56 4.58
CA VAL A 313 -17.34 20.09 4.40
C VAL A 313 -16.36 19.02 4.82
N ALA A 314 -15.46 18.63 3.93
CA ALA A 314 -14.61 17.48 4.17
C ALA A 314 -13.19 17.59 3.62
N SER A 315 -12.30 16.73 4.13
CA SER A 315 -11.01 16.47 3.50
C SER A 315 -11.12 15.38 2.43
N ASP A 316 -10.01 15.10 1.77
CA ASP A 316 -9.80 13.90 0.95
C ASP A 316 -10.18 12.55 1.61
N ALA A 317 -10.39 12.52 2.92
CA ALA A 317 -10.91 11.37 3.65
C ALA A 317 -12.26 10.87 3.13
N VAL A 318 -13.07 11.72 2.47
CA VAL A 318 -14.32 11.27 1.81
C VAL A 318 -14.08 10.48 0.53
N GLY A 319 -12.87 10.56 -0.01
CA GLY A 319 -12.42 9.77 -1.15
C GLY A 319 -12.51 8.27 -0.87
N MET A 320 -12.57 7.82 0.39
CA MET A 320 -12.65 6.41 0.77
C MET A 320 -13.56 6.18 1.98
N GLY A 321 -14.31 5.08 1.96
CA GLY A 321 -14.78 4.43 3.18
C GLY A 321 -15.94 5.05 3.98
N LEU A 322 -16.77 5.89 3.36
CA LEU A 322 -18.09 6.24 3.87
C LEU A 322 -19.12 6.19 2.75
N ASN A 323 -20.32 5.70 3.04
CA ASN A 323 -21.46 5.86 2.13
C ASN A 323 -22.09 7.24 2.36
N LEU A 324 -22.01 8.13 1.36
CA LEU A 324 -22.46 9.52 1.46
C LEU A 324 -23.35 9.85 0.26
N ASN A 325 -24.49 10.49 0.51
CA ASN A 325 -25.46 10.93 -0.49
C ASN A 325 -25.09 12.30 -1.07
N ILE A 326 -23.92 12.38 -1.72
CA ILE A 326 -23.42 13.63 -2.29
C ILE A 326 -24.05 13.88 -3.66
N ARG A 327 -24.66 15.06 -3.86
CA ARG A 327 -25.12 15.54 -5.16
C ARG A 327 -23.96 16.07 -5.99
N ARG A 328 -23.19 16.99 -5.40
CA ARG A 328 -22.16 17.77 -6.06
C ARG A 328 -20.90 17.84 -5.23
N VAL A 329 -19.77 17.45 -5.81
CA VAL A 329 -18.46 17.64 -5.19
C VAL A 329 -17.86 18.97 -5.66
N VAL A 330 -17.56 19.84 -4.72
CA VAL A 330 -16.94 21.15 -4.96
C VAL A 330 -15.52 21.13 -4.41
N PHE A 331 -14.51 21.24 -5.27
CA PHE A 331 -13.13 21.41 -4.80
C PHE A 331 -12.91 22.86 -4.36
N TYR A 332 -12.62 23.06 -3.08
CA TYR A 332 -12.31 24.40 -2.54
C TYR A 332 -10.99 24.94 -3.10
N SER A 333 -10.02 24.05 -3.29
CA SER A 333 -8.76 24.26 -4.00
C SER A 333 -8.35 22.93 -4.63
N LEU A 334 -7.52 22.95 -5.68
CA LEU A 334 -6.87 21.75 -6.22
C LEU A 334 -5.36 21.69 -5.92
N ALA A 335 -4.92 22.39 -4.88
CA ALA A 335 -3.58 22.29 -4.31
C ALA A 335 -3.63 21.78 -2.87
N LYS A 336 -2.64 20.97 -2.48
CA LYS A 336 -2.49 20.46 -1.11
C LYS A 336 -1.06 20.61 -0.61
N TYR A 337 -0.90 20.75 0.71
CA TYR A 337 0.41 20.76 1.34
C TYR A 337 0.94 19.34 1.50
N ASN A 338 2.13 19.06 1.01
CA ASN A 338 2.75 17.73 1.12
C ASN A 338 3.73 17.58 2.29
N GLY A 339 3.86 18.59 3.15
CA GLY A 339 4.88 18.65 4.21
C GLY A 339 6.02 19.63 3.91
N ASP A 340 6.24 19.96 2.64
CA ASP A 340 7.29 20.89 2.21
C ASP A 340 6.69 22.11 1.49
N ARG A 341 5.86 21.86 0.47
CA ARG A 341 5.28 22.90 -0.39
C ARG A 341 3.84 22.56 -0.78
N MET A 342 3.16 23.56 -1.33
CA MET A 342 1.87 23.34 -2.00
C MET A 342 2.13 22.66 -3.35
N VAL A 343 1.45 21.54 -3.57
CA VAL A 343 1.51 20.75 -4.81
C VAL A 343 0.11 20.50 -5.36
N PRO A 344 -0.07 20.41 -6.69
CA PRO A 344 -1.34 20.01 -7.27
C PRO A 344 -1.80 18.64 -6.76
N VAL A 345 -3.12 18.49 -6.57
CA VAL A 345 -3.73 17.22 -6.18
C VAL A 345 -3.66 16.26 -7.38
N ALA A 346 -3.16 15.04 -7.17
CA ALA A 346 -3.00 14.05 -8.24
C ALA A 346 -4.35 13.67 -8.88
N ALA A 347 -4.35 13.41 -10.19
CA ALA A 347 -5.55 13.08 -10.95
C ALA A 347 -6.30 11.84 -10.40
N SER A 348 -5.58 10.84 -9.89
CA SER A 348 -6.17 9.67 -9.23
C SER A 348 -7.00 10.06 -8.00
N GLN A 349 -6.46 10.94 -7.15
CA GLN A 349 -7.13 11.46 -5.96
C GLN A 349 -8.33 12.33 -6.34
N VAL A 350 -8.21 13.19 -7.35
CA VAL A 350 -9.32 14.00 -7.87
C VAL A 350 -10.47 13.11 -8.36
N LYS A 351 -10.19 12.09 -9.18
CA LYS A 351 -11.20 11.13 -9.66
C LYS A 351 -11.86 10.36 -8.52
N GLN A 352 -11.08 9.96 -7.52
CA GLN A 352 -11.58 9.21 -6.37
C GLN A 352 -12.57 10.04 -5.55
N ILE A 353 -12.24 11.32 -5.31
CA ILE A 353 -13.08 12.27 -4.58
C ILE A 353 -14.31 12.66 -5.41
N ALA A 354 -14.14 13.12 -6.65
CA ALA A 354 -15.22 13.55 -7.53
C ALA A 354 -16.21 12.40 -7.81
N GLY A 355 -15.70 11.18 -7.94
CA GLY A 355 -16.51 9.99 -8.17
C GLY A 355 -17.47 9.63 -7.03
N ARG A 356 -17.35 10.26 -5.85
CA ARG A 356 -18.29 10.12 -4.72
C ARG A 356 -19.62 10.83 -4.95
N ALA A 357 -19.73 11.74 -5.92
CA ALA A 357 -21.00 12.36 -6.30
C ALA A 357 -21.93 11.36 -7.01
N GLY A 358 -23.23 11.37 -6.72
CA GLY A 358 -24.23 10.58 -7.46
C GLY A 358 -24.11 9.07 -7.25
N ARG A 359 -23.87 8.62 -6.01
CA ARG A 359 -23.76 7.19 -5.70
C ARG A 359 -25.03 6.40 -5.97
N ARG A 360 -24.90 5.08 -6.21
CA ARG A 360 -26.03 4.15 -6.30
C ARG A 360 -26.83 4.19 -4.99
N GLY A 361 -28.15 4.40 -5.08
CA GLY A 361 -29.03 4.60 -3.93
C GLY A 361 -29.18 6.07 -3.48
N SER A 362 -28.39 6.99 -4.03
CA SER A 362 -28.62 8.43 -3.82
C SER A 362 -29.88 8.89 -4.55
N ILE A 363 -30.62 9.81 -3.92
CA ILE A 363 -31.77 10.50 -4.50
C ILE A 363 -31.44 11.34 -5.74
N TYR A 364 -30.17 11.68 -5.94
CA TYR A 364 -29.77 12.54 -7.05
C TYR A 364 -29.57 11.72 -8.33
N PRO A 365 -30.16 12.13 -9.46
CA PRO A 365 -30.08 11.36 -10.71
C PRO A 365 -28.65 11.31 -11.26
N ASP A 366 -27.94 12.44 -11.23
CA ASP A 366 -26.57 12.60 -11.72
C ASP A 366 -25.62 13.01 -10.60
N GLY A 367 -24.34 12.63 -10.76
CA GLY A 367 -23.26 13.15 -9.91
C GLY A 367 -22.65 14.38 -10.56
N LEU A 368 -22.57 15.49 -9.82
CA LEU A 368 -21.98 16.73 -10.29
C LEU A 368 -20.61 16.96 -9.66
N THR A 369 -19.71 17.63 -10.37
CA THR A 369 -18.47 18.14 -9.78
C THR A 369 -18.08 19.50 -10.36
N THR A 370 -17.50 20.36 -9.53
CA THR A 370 -17.02 21.68 -9.94
C THR A 370 -15.97 22.18 -8.95
N THR A 371 -15.50 23.40 -9.14
CA THR A 371 -14.49 24.06 -8.30
C THR A 371 -15.08 25.29 -7.62
N PHE A 372 -14.40 25.78 -6.59
CA PHE A 372 -14.74 27.03 -5.93
C PHE A 372 -14.34 28.24 -6.79
N LEU A 373 -13.10 28.25 -7.27
CA LEU A 373 -12.53 29.25 -8.17
C LEU A 373 -12.59 28.78 -9.63
N LEU A 374 -12.73 29.73 -10.56
CA LEU A 374 -12.75 29.43 -12.00
C LEU A 374 -11.41 28.88 -12.50
N ASP A 375 -10.29 29.42 -11.98
CA ASP A 375 -8.93 29.06 -12.41
C ASP A 375 -8.59 27.58 -12.19
N ASP A 376 -9.26 26.92 -11.24
CA ASP A 376 -9.07 25.49 -10.94
C ASP A 376 -9.88 24.58 -11.89
N LEU A 377 -10.86 25.11 -12.63
CA LEU A 377 -11.81 24.29 -13.40
C LEU A 377 -11.15 23.52 -14.55
N ASP A 378 -10.22 24.16 -15.27
CA ASP A 378 -9.51 23.52 -16.38
C ASP A 378 -8.66 22.35 -15.88
N TYR A 379 -7.99 22.51 -14.73
CA TYR A 379 -7.21 21.46 -14.09
C TYR A 379 -8.10 20.28 -13.63
N LEU A 380 -9.29 20.57 -13.10
CA LEU A 380 -10.29 19.54 -12.76
C LEU A 380 -10.68 18.72 -14.00
N ILE A 381 -11.01 19.40 -15.11
CA ILE A 381 -11.39 18.76 -16.37
C ILE A 381 -10.25 17.86 -16.88
N GLN A 382 -9.03 18.38 -16.89
CA GLN A 382 -7.84 17.63 -17.28
C GLN A 382 -7.66 16.36 -16.43
N CYS A 383 -7.77 16.49 -15.10
CA CYS A 383 -7.64 15.35 -14.19
C CYS A 383 -8.68 14.25 -14.45
N LEU A 384 -9.92 14.63 -14.74
CA LEU A 384 -11.00 13.68 -14.98
C LEU A 384 -10.89 13.00 -16.36
N GLN A 385 -10.35 13.68 -17.37
CA GLN A 385 -10.13 13.14 -18.71
C GLN A 385 -8.87 12.27 -18.83
N GLN A 386 -7.86 12.50 -17.98
CA GLN A 386 -6.64 11.71 -17.97
C GLN A 386 -6.98 10.22 -17.79
N PRO A 387 -6.31 9.26 -18.46
CA PRO A 387 -6.46 7.84 -18.15
C PRO A 387 -5.93 7.51 -16.74
N PHE A 388 -6.20 6.30 -16.23
CA PHE A 388 -5.54 5.84 -15.01
C PHE A 388 -4.06 5.58 -15.31
N GLU A 389 -3.18 6.09 -14.44
CA GLU A 389 -1.75 5.81 -14.56
C GLU A 389 -1.48 4.37 -14.11
N GLU A 390 -0.79 3.60 -14.94
CA GLU A 390 -0.40 2.24 -14.58
C GLU A 390 0.69 2.30 -13.50
N ALA A 391 0.48 1.57 -12.41
CA ALA A 391 1.51 1.36 -11.41
C ALA A 391 2.67 0.58 -12.02
N LYS A 392 3.90 1.04 -11.76
CA LYS A 392 5.11 0.39 -12.25
C LYS A 392 5.60 -0.70 -11.31
N LYS A 393 5.37 -0.51 -10.00
CA LYS A 393 5.81 -1.39 -8.94
C LYS A 393 4.81 -1.40 -7.79
N VAL A 394 4.85 -2.45 -6.96
CA VAL A 394 3.99 -2.60 -5.78
C VAL A 394 4.80 -2.86 -4.51
N GLY A 395 4.24 -2.50 -3.37
CA GLY A 395 4.94 -2.49 -2.10
C GLY A 395 5.22 -3.89 -1.58
N LEU A 396 6.40 -4.08 -1.00
CA LEU A 396 6.78 -5.23 -0.20
C LEU A 396 7.34 -4.78 1.15
N PHE A 397 7.21 -5.66 2.12
CA PHE A 397 7.83 -5.54 3.43
C PHE A 397 8.19 -6.95 3.91
N PRO A 398 9.38 -7.16 4.49
CA PRO A 398 9.83 -8.47 4.93
C PRO A 398 8.94 -8.99 6.07
N CYS A 399 8.74 -10.31 6.10
CA CYS A 399 8.05 -10.93 7.24
C CYS A 399 8.92 -10.90 8.50
N PHE A 400 8.30 -11.17 9.65
CA PHE A 400 8.98 -11.16 10.94
C PHE A 400 10.19 -12.10 10.95
N GLU A 401 10.02 -13.29 10.42
CA GLU A 401 11.03 -14.35 10.39
C GLU A 401 12.27 -13.92 9.58
N GLN A 402 12.06 -13.16 8.50
CA GLN A 402 13.16 -12.60 7.70
C GLN A 402 13.93 -11.53 8.49
N VAL A 403 13.23 -10.62 9.15
CA VAL A 403 13.86 -9.57 9.96
C VAL A 403 14.59 -10.18 11.16
N GLU A 404 14.02 -11.20 11.80
CA GLU A 404 14.64 -11.91 12.92
C GLU A 404 15.89 -12.68 12.48
N SER A 405 15.80 -13.42 11.36
CA SER A 405 16.94 -14.12 10.77
C SER A 405 18.09 -13.15 10.42
N PHE A 406 17.74 -11.98 9.90
CA PHE A 406 18.71 -10.92 9.61
C PHE A 406 19.30 -10.30 10.89
N ALA A 407 18.50 -10.13 11.95
CA ALA A 407 18.93 -9.61 13.24
C ALA A 407 20.01 -10.48 13.91
N ILE A 408 19.91 -11.81 13.78
CA ILE A 408 20.89 -12.76 14.34
C ILE A 408 22.31 -12.47 13.83
N GLN A 409 22.45 -11.96 12.61
CA GLN A 409 23.75 -11.65 12.00
C GLN A 409 24.39 -10.37 12.56
N PHE A 410 23.59 -9.52 13.21
CA PHE A 410 23.96 -8.19 13.69
C PHE A 410 23.40 -7.92 15.10
N PRO A 411 23.87 -8.65 16.14
CA PRO A 411 23.30 -8.59 17.48
C PRO A 411 23.47 -7.23 18.18
N ASP A 412 24.49 -6.46 17.78
CA ASP A 412 24.83 -5.18 18.39
C ASP A 412 24.12 -3.98 17.75
N LEU A 413 23.41 -4.18 16.62
CA LEU A 413 22.70 -3.10 15.95
C LEU A 413 21.38 -2.82 16.66
N THR A 414 21.06 -1.53 16.77
CA THR A 414 19.71 -1.09 17.10
C THR A 414 18.72 -1.52 16.01
N PHE A 415 17.43 -1.57 16.33
CA PHE A 415 16.42 -1.96 15.34
C PHE A 415 16.37 -0.98 14.15
N ASN A 416 16.61 0.31 14.39
CA ASN A 416 16.68 1.31 13.33
C ASN A 416 17.84 1.06 12.37
N GLU A 417 19.04 0.83 12.92
CA GLU A 417 20.24 0.51 12.13
C GLU A 417 20.07 -0.83 11.40
N LEU A 418 19.41 -1.80 12.02
CA LEU A 418 19.10 -3.08 11.40
C LEU A 418 18.20 -2.91 10.18
N LEU A 419 17.12 -2.11 10.29
CA LEU A 419 16.22 -1.84 9.16
C LEU A 419 16.90 -1.07 8.03
N ASP A 420 17.77 -0.11 8.36
CA ASP A 420 18.59 0.58 7.37
C ASP A 420 19.52 -0.39 6.64
N LYS A 421 20.23 -1.22 7.40
CA LYS A 421 21.11 -2.23 6.85
C LYS A 421 20.37 -3.27 6.03
N PHE A 422 19.17 -3.68 6.45
CA PHE A 422 18.32 -4.58 5.68
C PHE A 422 17.99 -3.94 4.33
N ARG A 423 17.55 -2.68 4.32
CA ARG A 423 17.19 -1.96 3.10
C ARG A 423 18.38 -1.77 2.14
N GLU A 424 19.57 -1.52 2.66
CA GLU A 424 20.80 -1.41 1.86
C GLU A 424 21.20 -2.73 1.19
N ASN A 425 20.91 -3.85 1.86
CA ASN A 425 21.28 -5.19 1.42
C ASN A 425 20.14 -5.94 0.71
N CYS A 426 18.92 -5.42 0.73
CA CYS A 426 17.77 -6.12 0.20
C CYS A 426 17.79 -6.17 -1.33
N ARG A 427 17.47 -7.34 -1.86
CA ARG A 427 17.24 -7.54 -3.30
C ARG A 427 15.75 -7.68 -3.52
N VAL A 428 15.20 -6.91 -4.44
CA VAL A 428 13.77 -6.95 -4.80
C VAL A 428 13.64 -7.19 -6.29
N ASP A 429 12.68 -8.00 -6.70
CA ASP A 429 12.36 -8.14 -8.12
C ASP A 429 11.87 -6.80 -8.69
N SER A 430 12.06 -6.63 -10.00
CA SER A 430 11.66 -5.45 -10.77
C SER A 430 10.21 -5.01 -10.58
N THR A 431 9.30 -5.94 -10.23
CA THR A 431 7.86 -5.68 -9.99
C THR A 431 7.60 -5.00 -8.65
N TYR A 432 8.55 -5.04 -7.72
CA TYR A 432 8.32 -4.64 -6.34
C TYR A 432 9.23 -3.51 -5.89
N PHE A 433 8.81 -2.82 -4.82
CA PHE A 433 9.63 -1.86 -4.09
C PHE A 433 9.47 -2.08 -2.59
N MET A 434 10.49 -1.73 -1.81
CA MET A 434 10.43 -1.79 -0.36
C MET A 434 9.64 -0.59 0.20
N CYS A 435 8.57 -0.86 0.96
CA CYS A 435 7.76 0.20 1.57
C CYS A 435 8.57 1.08 2.55
N HIS A 436 8.19 2.35 2.64
CA HIS A 436 8.78 3.32 3.56
C HIS A 436 8.46 2.99 5.01
N GLN A 437 9.42 3.24 5.90
CA GLN A 437 9.38 2.76 7.30
C GLN A 437 9.54 3.87 8.33
N GLU A 438 9.36 5.14 7.95
CA GLU A 438 9.68 6.27 8.84
C GLU A 438 8.88 6.26 10.16
N SER A 439 7.61 5.87 10.10
CA SER A 439 6.76 5.74 11.30
C SER A 439 7.28 4.65 12.24
N ILE A 440 7.59 3.48 11.69
CA ILE A 440 8.17 2.34 12.43
C ILE A 440 9.47 2.77 13.11
N LYS A 441 10.35 3.43 12.37
CA LYS A 441 11.62 3.95 12.90
C LYS A 441 11.43 4.96 14.02
N LYS A 442 10.49 5.90 13.87
CA LYS A 442 10.19 6.90 14.91
C LYS A 442 9.77 6.24 16.22
N VAL A 443 8.88 5.24 16.16
CA VAL A 443 8.44 4.51 17.36
C VAL A 443 9.60 3.66 17.90
N ALA A 444 10.41 3.04 17.04
CA ALA A 444 11.54 2.22 17.48
C ALA A 444 12.55 3.03 18.29
N ASN A 445 12.88 4.24 17.82
CA ASN A 445 13.73 5.19 18.56
C ASN A 445 13.14 5.58 19.93
N MET A 446 11.80 5.65 20.04
CA MET A 446 11.14 5.93 21.32
C MET A 446 11.24 4.73 22.29
N LEU A 447 11.15 3.50 21.78
CA LEU A 447 11.18 2.26 22.57
C LEU A 447 12.59 1.81 22.96
N GLU A 448 13.64 2.18 22.21
CA GLU A 448 15.04 1.88 22.56
C GLU A 448 15.41 2.36 23.97
N ARG A 449 14.79 3.44 24.44
CA ARG A 449 14.99 3.98 25.80
C ARG A 449 14.52 3.05 26.93
N ILE A 450 13.77 1.99 26.60
CA ILE A 450 13.14 1.07 27.55
C ILE A 450 14.00 -0.22 27.76
N GLN A 451 15.22 -0.29 27.20
CA GLN A 451 16.12 -1.46 27.33
C GLN A 451 15.46 -2.82 27.01
N VAL A 452 14.61 -2.83 25.98
CA VAL A 452 14.03 -4.07 25.46
C VAL A 452 15.03 -4.68 24.47
N SER A 453 15.22 -6.00 24.48
CA SER A 453 16.13 -6.66 23.53
C SER A 453 15.71 -6.38 22.08
N PRO A 454 16.64 -6.22 21.13
CA PRO A 454 16.31 -5.97 19.71
C PRO A 454 15.34 -6.99 19.12
N SER A 455 15.45 -8.27 19.54
CA SER A 455 14.51 -9.34 19.18
C SER A 455 13.09 -9.08 19.68
N ARG A 456 12.92 -8.66 20.94
CA ARG A 456 11.61 -8.33 21.52
C ARG A 456 11.03 -7.04 20.94
N ILE A 457 11.88 -6.07 20.60
CA ILE A 457 11.47 -4.86 19.89
C ILE A 457 10.94 -5.24 18.50
N ALA A 458 11.63 -6.10 17.76
CA ALA A 458 11.15 -6.61 16.47
C ALA A 458 9.81 -7.36 16.61
N THR A 459 9.63 -8.18 17.64
CA THR A 459 8.35 -8.85 17.94
C THR A 459 7.23 -7.84 18.23
N ILE A 460 7.49 -6.84 19.06
CA ILE A 460 6.52 -5.77 19.39
C ILE A 460 6.16 -4.98 18.12
N PHE A 461 7.12 -4.70 17.24
CA PHE A 461 6.88 -3.92 16.03
C PHE A 461 6.10 -4.66 14.96
N VAL A 462 6.37 -5.96 14.76
CA VAL A 462 5.57 -6.77 13.82
C VAL A 462 4.18 -7.02 14.39
N LEU A 463 4.01 -7.16 15.71
CA LEU A 463 2.68 -7.20 16.33
C LEU A 463 1.91 -5.86 16.24
N LEU A 464 2.59 -4.75 15.95
CA LEU A 464 2.00 -3.42 15.74
C LEU A 464 1.76 -3.08 14.26
N GLN A 465 2.30 -3.89 13.33
CA GLN A 465 1.97 -3.85 11.90
C GLN A 465 0.62 -4.53 11.67
#